data_AF-A0A1H2HG93-F1
#
_entry.id   AF-A0A1H2HG93-F1
#
_cell.length_a   1.000
_cell.length_b   1.000
_cell.length_c   1.000
_cell.angle_alpha   90.00
_cell.angle_beta   90.00
_cell.angle_gamma   90.00
#
_symmetry.space_group_name_H-M   'P 1'
#
loop_
_entity.id
_entity.type
_entity.pdbx_description
1 polymer ?
#
loop_
_entity_poly.entity_id
_entity_poly.type
_entity_poly.pdbx_seq_one_letter_code
_entity_poly.pdbx_strand_id
1 'polypeptide(L)'
;MAPRDEVKVEPADLIDTGQTFTEDGTNFAALSLPTLGATAAACVPGSKVQAALADVDEQMLEMRQTISGHLKNLGASISGAAHLFVGADEAGVAAITSVSPLNQLPPDWQP
;
A
#
# COMPACT_ATOMS: atom_id res chain seq x y z
N MET A 1 -20.20 -1.50 29.97
CA MET A 1 -19.44 -1.68 28.72
C MET A 1 -19.01 -0.28 28.29
N ALA A 2 -17.74 0.08 28.44
CA ALA A 2 -17.27 1.40 28.04
C ALA A 2 -17.34 1.52 26.51
N PRO A 3 -17.65 2.71 25.95
CA PRO A 3 -17.59 2.92 24.50
C PRO A 3 -16.17 2.58 24.03
N ARG A 4 -16.05 1.78 22.98
CA ARG A 4 -14.77 1.68 22.27
C ARG A 4 -14.52 3.07 21.69
N ASP A 5 -13.41 3.69 22.04
CA ASP A 5 -12.94 4.89 21.34
C ASP A 5 -12.89 4.52 19.84
N GLU A 6 -13.80 5.11 19.06
CA GLU A 6 -13.76 4.98 17.61
C GLU A 6 -12.45 5.66 17.17
N VAL A 7 -11.50 4.85 16.71
CA VAL A 7 -10.31 5.38 16.05
C VAL A 7 -10.80 6.02 14.75
N LYS A 8 -10.98 7.34 14.77
CA LYS A 8 -11.30 8.12 13.58
C LYS A 8 -10.04 8.14 12.71
N VAL A 9 -10.06 7.36 11.65
CA VAL A 9 -9.00 7.34 10.65
C VAL A 9 -9.40 8.31 9.55
N GLU A 10 -8.60 9.36 9.34
CA GLU A 10 -8.85 10.29 8.25
C GLU A 10 -8.39 9.65 6.92
N PRO A 11 -9.14 9.80 5.81
CA PRO A 11 -8.74 9.25 4.52
C PRO A 11 -7.37 9.72 4.04
N ALA A 12 -6.96 10.94 4.42
CA ALA A 12 -5.62 11.46 4.14
C ALA A 12 -4.51 10.61 4.79
N ASP A 13 -4.71 10.15 6.03
CA ASP A 13 -3.74 9.32 6.75
C ASP A 13 -3.57 7.95 6.06
N LEU A 14 -4.66 7.41 5.49
CA LEU A 14 -4.61 6.17 4.72
C LEU A 14 -3.87 6.37 3.39
N ILE A 15 -4.07 7.48 2.71
CA ILE A 15 -3.34 7.80 1.46
C ILE A 15 -1.83 7.90 1.74
N ASP A 16 -1.45 8.62 2.80
CA ASP A 16 -0.04 8.77 3.21
C ASP A 16 0.59 7.42 3.59
N THR A 17 -0.14 6.62 4.36
CA THR A 17 0.27 5.25 4.71
C THR A 17 0.45 4.39 3.44
N GLY A 18 -0.47 4.48 2.48
CA GLY A 18 -0.39 3.75 1.21
C GLY A 18 0.80 4.18 0.35
N GLN A 19 1.12 5.47 0.34
CA GLN A 19 2.33 6.00 -0.30
C GLN A 19 3.60 5.48 0.36
N THR A 20 3.65 5.49 1.70
CA THR A 20 4.79 4.96 2.47
C THR A 20 5.10 3.51 2.08
N PHE A 21 4.10 2.63 2.01
CA PHE A 21 4.33 1.23 1.60
C PHE A 21 4.77 1.09 0.14
N THR A 22 4.31 1.99 -0.74
CA THR A 22 4.72 2.01 -2.15
C THR A 22 6.19 2.44 -2.29
N GLU A 23 6.61 3.43 -1.51
CA GLU A 23 8.00 3.88 -1.42
C GLU A 23 8.89 2.79 -0.80
N ASP A 24 8.46 2.17 0.30
CA ASP A 24 9.17 1.06 0.93
C ASP A 24 9.38 -0.11 -0.04
N GLY A 25 8.36 -0.47 -0.84
CA GLY A 25 8.52 -1.48 -1.87
C GLY A 25 9.55 -1.10 -2.95
N THR A 26 9.63 0.19 -3.30
CA THR A 26 10.63 0.70 -4.25
C THR A 26 12.03 0.71 -3.66
N ASN A 27 12.18 1.19 -2.43
CA ASN A 27 13.44 1.21 -1.68
C ASN A 27 13.97 -0.20 -1.45
N PHE A 28 13.08 -1.14 -1.09
CA PHE A 28 13.43 -2.54 -0.88
C PHE A 28 13.91 -3.22 -2.17
N ALA A 29 13.27 -2.93 -3.32
CA ALA A 29 13.74 -3.42 -4.62
C ALA A 29 15.12 -2.87 -5.01
N ALA A 30 15.44 -1.65 -4.57
CA ALA A 30 16.71 -0.99 -4.83
C ALA A 30 17.86 -1.48 -3.92
N LEU A 31 17.56 -2.25 -2.87
CA LEU A 31 18.60 -2.84 -2.03
C LEU A 31 19.50 -3.76 -2.85
N SER A 32 20.80 -3.54 -2.70
CA SER A 32 21.83 -4.39 -3.32
C SER A 32 21.83 -5.75 -2.64
N LEU A 33 21.79 -6.81 -3.45
CA LEU A 33 21.96 -8.18 -2.97
C LEU A 33 23.44 -8.57 -3.09
N PRO A 34 24.03 -9.20 -2.07
CA PRO A 34 25.34 -9.82 -2.23
C PRO A 34 25.27 -10.92 -3.28
N THR A 35 26.33 -11.08 -4.07
CA THR A 35 26.44 -12.17 -5.06
C THR A 35 27.33 -13.27 -4.52
N LEU A 36 26.73 -14.31 -3.96
CA LEU A 36 27.42 -15.43 -3.31
C LEU A 36 28.10 -16.34 -4.33
N GLY A 37 27.46 -16.57 -5.48
CA GLY A 37 28.00 -17.35 -6.59
C GLY A 37 29.29 -16.75 -7.16
N ALA A 38 29.39 -15.41 -7.24
CA ALA A 38 30.62 -14.72 -7.65
C ALA A 38 31.75 -14.92 -6.62
N THR A 39 31.40 -14.94 -5.32
CA THR A 39 32.36 -15.14 -4.23
C THR A 39 32.92 -16.57 -4.23
N ALA A 40 32.11 -17.56 -4.60
CA ALA A 40 32.54 -18.96 -4.70
C ALA A 40 33.23 -19.32 -6.02
N ALA A 41 32.85 -18.69 -7.14
CA ALA A 41 33.53 -18.85 -8.43
C ALA A 41 35.02 -18.46 -8.36
N ALA A 42 35.38 -17.56 -7.44
CA ALA A 42 36.77 -17.19 -7.17
C ALA A 42 37.56 -18.28 -6.40
N CYS A 43 36.90 -19.22 -5.72
CA CYS A 43 37.55 -20.22 -4.87
C CYS A 43 37.54 -21.63 -5.46
N VAL A 44 36.45 -22.11 -6.08
CA VAL A 44 36.38 -23.48 -6.65
C VAL A 44 35.45 -23.54 -7.89
N PRO A 45 35.97 -23.22 -9.09
CA PRO A 45 35.21 -23.27 -10.33
C PRO A 45 34.64 -24.67 -10.63
N GLY A 46 33.37 -24.75 -11.03
CA GLY A 46 32.71 -25.99 -11.44
C GLY A 46 32.29 -26.92 -10.29
N SER A 47 32.41 -26.46 -9.04
CA SER A 47 31.99 -27.23 -7.87
C SER A 47 30.47 -27.26 -7.70
N LYS A 48 29.95 -28.33 -7.10
CA LYS A 48 28.54 -28.39 -6.65
C LYS A 48 28.18 -27.25 -5.68
N VAL A 49 29.18 -26.73 -4.96
CA VAL A 49 29.04 -25.59 -4.05
C VAL A 49 28.77 -24.31 -4.86
N GLN A 50 29.47 -24.09 -5.97
CA GLN A 50 29.21 -22.95 -6.85
C GLN A 50 27.78 -22.98 -7.42
N ALA A 51 27.30 -24.15 -7.86
CA ALA A 51 25.93 -24.31 -8.35
C ALA A 51 24.90 -24.02 -7.26
N ALA A 52 25.06 -24.59 -6.06
CA ALA A 52 24.14 -24.34 -4.94
C ALA A 52 24.12 -22.86 -4.52
N LEU A 53 25.24 -22.14 -4.59
CA LEU A 53 25.28 -20.72 -4.27
C LEU A 53 24.66 -19.84 -5.37
N ALA A 54 24.74 -20.26 -6.64
CA ALA A 54 23.99 -19.61 -7.72
C ALA A 54 22.48 -19.76 -7.52
N ASP A 55 22.01 -20.95 -7.11
CA ASP A 55 20.60 -21.18 -6.77
C ASP A 55 20.15 -20.30 -5.59
N VAL A 56 21.02 -20.07 -4.60
CA VAL A 56 20.73 -19.15 -3.48
C VAL A 56 20.65 -17.69 -3.95
N ASP A 57 21.56 -17.25 -4.82
CA ASP A 57 21.51 -15.89 -5.40
C ASP A 57 20.18 -15.66 -6.15
N GLU A 58 19.72 -16.67 -6.91
CA GLU A 58 18.45 -16.63 -7.63
C GLU A 58 17.26 -16.57 -6.67
N GLN A 59 17.22 -17.42 -5.64
CA GLN A 59 16.18 -17.39 -4.61
C GLN A 59 16.13 -16.04 -3.86
N MET A 60 17.28 -15.45 -3.56
CA MET A 60 17.35 -14.13 -2.93
C MET A 60 16.79 -13.03 -3.84
N LEU A 61 17.06 -13.12 -5.14
CA LEU A 61 16.52 -12.21 -6.14
C LEU A 61 15.00 -12.34 -6.28
N GLU A 62 14.47 -13.57 -6.33
CA GLU A 62 13.03 -13.83 -6.38
C GLU A 62 12.30 -13.35 -5.12
N MET A 63 12.86 -13.66 -3.95
CA MET A 63 12.30 -13.22 -2.67
C MET A 63 12.28 -11.70 -2.57
N ARG A 64 13.33 -11.01 -3.07
CA ARG A 64 13.36 -9.55 -3.10
C ARG A 64 12.22 -8.98 -3.94
N GLN A 65 12.02 -9.51 -5.14
CA GLN A 65 10.96 -9.07 -6.04
C GLN A 65 9.57 -9.31 -5.44
N THR A 66 9.39 -10.47 -4.80
CA THR A 66 8.12 -10.84 -4.14
C THR A 66 7.76 -9.88 -3.01
N ILE A 67 8.70 -9.58 -2.11
CA ILE A 67 8.46 -8.67 -0.98
C ILE A 67 8.18 -7.25 -1.50
N SER A 68 8.98 -6.75 -2.45
CA SER A 68 8.73 -5.45 -3.10
C SER A 68 7.32 -5.39 -3.71
N GLY A 69 6.89 -6.46 -4.39
CA GLY A 69 5.55 -6.57 -4.96
C GLY A 69 4.45 -6.52 -3.90
N HIS A 70 4.61 -7.27 -2.80
CA HIS A 70 3.66 -7.25 -1.70
C HIS A 70 3.53 -5.87 -1.04
N LEU A 71 4.65 -5.16 -0.81
CA LEU A 71 4.63 -3.82 -0.25
C LEU A 71 3.88 -2.83 -1.14
N LYS A 72 4.14 -2.85 -2.46
CA LYS A 72 3.43 -2.00 -3.43
C LYS A 72 1.93 -2.32 -3.51
N ASN A 73 1.58 -3.61 -3.51
CA ASN A 73 0.18 -4.04 -3.54
C ASN A 73 -0.57 -3.66 -2.27
N LEU A 74 0.10 -3.73 -1.11
CA LEU A 74 -0.46 -3.26 0.15
C LEU A 74 -0.71 -1.75 0.10
N GLY A 75 0.29 -0.98 -0.35
CA GLY A 75 0.15 0.45 -0.55
C GLY A 75 -1.03 0.83 -1.45
N ALA A 76 -1.15 0.18 -2.61
CA ALA A 76 -2.26 0.37 -3.53
C ALA A 76 -3.62 0.01 -2.91
N SER A 77 -3.68 -1.06 -2.11
CA SER A 77 -4.91 -1.50 -1.44
C SER A 77 -5.37 -0.50 -0.38
N ILE A 78 -4.43 0.05 0.40
CA ILE A 78 -4.71 1.06 1.43
C ILE A 78 -5.19 2.37 0.78
N SER A 79 -4.49 2.85 -0.25
CA SER A 79 -4.91 4.04 -1.00
C SER A 79 -6.28 3.84 -1.66
N GLY A 80 -6.54 2.66 -2.22
CA GLY A 80 -7.84 2.29 -2.77
C GLY A 80 -8.96 2.34 -1.73
N ALA A 81 -8.70 1.82 -0.52
CA ALA A 81 -9.65 1.92 0.59
C ALA A 81 -9.93 3.38 0.99
N ALA A 82 -8.89 4.22 1.03
CA ALA A 82 -9.04 5.64 1.32
C ALA A 82 -9.96 6.37 0.32
N HIS A 83 -9.78 6.10 -0.98
CA HIS A 83 -10.65 6.66 -2.01
C HIS A 83 -12.12 6.19 -1.88
N LEU A 84 -12.35 4.94 -1.46
CA LEU A 84 -13.69 4.46 -1.18
C LEU A 84 -14.34 5.18 0.02
N PHE A 85 -13.56 5.49 1.06
CA PHE A 85 -14.06 6.30 2.19
C PHE A 85 -14.43 7.72 1.77
N VAL A 86 -13.59 8.39 0.96
CA VAL A 86 -13.89 9.74 0.44
C VAL A 86 -15.12 9.71 -0.46
N GLY A 87 -15.21 8.75 -1.40
CA GLY A 87 -16.36 8.64 -2.29
C GLY A 87 -17.67 8.31 -1.57
N ALA A 88 -17.60 7.54 -0.46
CA ALA A 88 -18.74 7.29 0.39
C ALA A 88 -19.18 8.55 1.16
N ASP A 89 -18.24 9.36 1.64
CA ASP A 89 -18.53 10.63 2.31
C ASP A 89 -19.15 11.65 1.33
N GLU A 90 -18.60 11.79 0.13
CA GLU A 90 -19.16 12.67 -0.92
C GLU A 90 -20.59 12.23 -1.33
N ALA A 91 -20.84 10.93 -1.48
CA ALA A 91 -22.18 10.41 -1.76
C ALA A 91 -23.14 10.64 -0.58
N GLY A 92 -22.66 10.54 0.67
CA GLY A 92 -23.40 10.86 1.87
C GLY A 92 -23.76 12.35 1.97
N VAL A 93 -22.81 13.24 1.67
CA VAL A 93 -23.01 14.70 1.64
C VAL A 93 -23.98 15.09 0.51
N ALA A 94 -23.87 14.48 -0.67
CA ALA A 94 -24.81 14.70 -1.77
C ALA A 94 -26.25 14.24 -1.40
N ALA A 95 -26.38 13.15 -0.65
CA ALA A 95 -27.67 12.73 -0.11
C ALA A 95 -28.21 13.74 0.90
N ILE A 96 -27.43 14.17 1.90
CA ILE A 96 -27.86 15.12 2.95
C ILE A 96 -28.24 16.50 2.36
N THR A 97 -27.49 16.98 1.37
CA THR A 97 -27.81 18.24 0.67
C THR A 97 -29.06 18.11 -0.22
N SER A 98 -29.31 16.92 -0.79
CA SER A 98 -30.54 16.59 -1.53
C SER A 98 -31.79 16.47 -0.64
N VAL A 99 -31.66 16.00 0.60
CA VAL A 99 -32.80 15.88 1.54
C VAL A 99 -33.05 17.13 2.39
N SER A 100 -32.31 18.23 2.21
CA SER A 100 -32.56 19.47 2.95
C SER A 100 -33.91 20.10 2.53
N PRO A 101 -34.97 20.03 3.36
CA PRO A 101 -36.32 20.46 2.97
C PRO A 101 -36.42 21.98 2.77
N LEU A 102 -35.43 22.72 3.27
CA LEU A 102 -35.36 24.18 3.23
C LEU A 102 -35.13 24.75 1.82
N ASN A 103 -34.61 23.95 0.88
CA ASN A 103 -34.42 24.35 -0.52
C ASN A 103 -35.61 24.02 -1.44
N GLN A 104 -36.66 23.39 -0.91
CA GLN A 104 -37.89 23.07 -1.65
C GLN A 104 -39.12 23.87 -1.18
N LEU A 105 -38.96 24.76 -0.19
CA LEU A 105 -40.02 25.67 0.22
C LEU A 105 -40.17 26.79 -0.84
N PRO A 106 -41.40 27.16 -1.21
CA PRO A 106 -41.61 28.28 -2.11
C PRO A 106 -41.07 29.58 -1.48
N PRO A 107 -40.65 30.57 -2.29
CA PRO A 107 -39.86 31.72 -1.83
C PRO A 107 -40.54 32.56 -0.74
N ASP A 108 -41.86 32.48 -0.64
CA ASP A 108 -42.71 33.15 0.34
C ASP A 108 -42.67 32.51 1.75
N TRP A 109 -42.01 31.37 1.91
CA TRP A 109 -41.95 30.59 3.15
C TRP A 109 -40.54 30.47 3.75
N GLN A 110 -39.55 31.16 3.19
CA GLN A 110 -38.23 31.30 3.82
C GLN A 110 -38.23 32.51 4.78
N PRO A 111 -37.66 32.38 6.01
CA PRO A 111 -37.71 33.42 7.05
C PRO A 111 -36.88 34.68 6.72
#